data_AF-A0A5E5AVH0-F1
#
_entry.id   AF-A0A5E5AVH0-F1
#
_cell.length_a   1.000
_cell.length_b   1.000
_cell.length_c   1.000
_cell.angle_alpha   90.00
_cell.angle_beta   90.00
_cell.angle_gamma   90.00
#
_symmetry.space_group_name_H-M   'P 1'
#
loop_
_entity.id
_entity.type
_entity.pdbx_description
1 polymer ?
#
loop_
_entity_poly.entity_id
_entity_poly.type
_entity_poly.pdbx_seq_one_letter_code
_entity_poly.pdbx_strand_id
1 'polypeptide(L)'
;MSDAFSRAFAVVVNQYRSPRQYTVSVERASEMIAKNIGLFSDGFAAEPHLIVGLFETEAEAWALARRLQRTRTTMQALLQTPARAAASTSFTTPSISPPALDASE
;
A
#
# COMPACT_ATOMS: atom_id res chain seq x y z
N MET A 1 -16.57 -4.41 -28.33
CA MET A 1 -15.64 -4.76 -27.22
C MET A 1 -15.01 -6.10 -27.60
N SER A 2 -13.67 -6.22 -27.56
CA SER A 2 -12.95 -7.44 -28.01
C SER A 2 -13.33 -8.67 -27.17
N ASP A 3 -13.56 -9.83 -27.82
CA ASP A 3 -13.89 -11.11 -27.16
C ASP A 3 -12.83 -11.52 -26.13
N ALA A 4 -11.57 -11.12 -26.34
CA ALA A 4 -10.49 -11.33 -25.38
C ALA A 4 -10.72 -10.56 -24.07
N PHE A 5 -11.21 -9.33 -24.14
CA PHE A 5 -11.47 -8.50 -22.95
C PHE A 5 -12.69 -9.02 -22.18
N SER A 6 -13.68 -9.56 -22.88
CA SER A 6 -14.85 -10.18 -22.25
C SER A 6 -14.50 -11.40 -21.40
N ARG A 7 -13.41 -12.11 -21.74
CA ARG A 7 -12.97 -13.33 -21.06
C ARG A 7 -11.86 -13.10 -20.05
N ALA A 8 -11.15 -11.98 -20.16
CA ALA A 8 -10.05 -11.61 -19.27
C ALA A 8 -10.50 -11.42 -17.81
N PHE A 9 -9.52 -11.52 -16.92
CA PHE A 9 -9.64 -11.30 -15.49
C PHE A 9 -8.90 -10.03 -15.10
N ALA A 10 -9.53 -9.19 -14.28
CA ALA A 10 -8.96 -7.97 -13.76
C ALA A 10 -8.61 -8.16 -12.29
N VAL A 11 -7.42 -7.69 -11.89
CA VAL A 11 -7.09 -7.49 -10.48
C VAL A 11 -7.48 -6.07 -10.11
N VAL A 12 -8.40 -5.94 -9.16
CA VAL A 12 -9.00 -4.67 -8.77
C VAL A 12 -8.65 -4.37 -7.33
N VAL A 13 -8.16 -3.16 -7.09
CA VAL A 13 -8.02 -2.59 -5.75
C VAL A 13 -9.27 -1.76 -5.48
N ASN A 14 -10.01 -2.12 -4.43
CA ASN A 14 -11.22 -1.41 -4.04
C ASN A 14 -10.98 -0.58 -2.79
N GLN A 15 -11.65 0.57 -2.74
CA GLN A 15 -11.71 1.44 -1.56
C GLN A 15 -10.33 1.85 -1.06
N TYR A 16 -9.42 2.20 -1.99
CA TYR A 16 -8.12 2.69 -1.60
C TYR A 16 -8.24 4.00 -0.81
N ARG A 17 -7.90 3.94 0.47
CA ARG A 17 -7.85 5.12 1.36
C ARG A 17 -6.42 5.41 1.82
N SER A 18 -5.63 4.36 2.00
CA SER A 18 -4.22 4.45 2.38
C SER A 18 -3.52 3.11 2.06
N PRO A 19 -2.18 3.05 2.13
CA PRO A 19 -1.45 1.78 2.03
C PRO A 19 -1.88 0.72 3.06
N ARG A 20 -2.58 1.11 4.13
CA ARG A 20 -3.09 0.20 5.16
C ARG A 20 -4.53 -0.24 4.88
N GLN A 21 -5.28 0.50 4.07
CA GLN A 21 -6.72 0.33 3.93
C GLN A 21 -7.11 0.32 2.46
N TYR A 22 -7.17 -0.89 1.91
CA TYR A 22 -7.73 -1.23 0.61
C TYR A 22 -8.00 -2.74 0.58
N THR A 23 -8.92 -3.18 -0.29
CA THR A 23 -9.13 -4.61 -0.58
C THR A 23 -8.64 -4.92 -1.99
N VAL A 24 -8.35 -6.20 -2.25
CA VAL A 24 -7.95 -6.68 -3.57
C VAL A 24 -8.89 -7.80 -3.97
N SER A 25 -9.55 -7.67 -5.10
CA SER A 25 -10.41 -8.69 -5.71
C SER A 25 -9.88 -9.10 -7.08
N VAL A 26 -10.30 -10.27 -7.54
CA VAL A 26 -10.20 -10.70 -8.93
C VAL A 26 -11.61 -10.75 -9.49
N GLU A 27 -11.84 -10.09 -10.61
CA GLU A 27 -13.15 -9.96 -11.24
C GLU A 27 -13.05 -10.22 -12.74
N ARG A 28 -14.16 -10.53 -13.40
CA ARG A 28 -14.20 -10.53 -14.87
C ARG A 28 -13.99 -9.10 -15.36
N ALA A 29 -13.14 -8.92 -16.36
CA ALA A 29 -12.83 -7.59 -16.87
C ALA A 29 -14.07 -6.90 -17.48
N SER A 30 -14.99 -7.67 -18.06
CA SER A 30 -16.31 -7.19 -18.52
C SER A 30 -17.18 -6.64 -17.39
N GLU A 31 -17.27 -7.36 -16.27
CA GLU A 31 -18.02 -6.92 -15.08
C GLU A 31 -17.43 -5.63 -14.51
N MET A 32 -16.09 -5.54 -14.44
CA MET A 32 -15.40 -4.36 -13.98
C MET A 32 -15.68 -3.15 -14.90
N ILE A 33 -15.62 -3.31 -16.22
CA ILE A 33 -15.97 -2.23 -17.15
C ILE A 33 -17.42 -1.81 -16.96
N ALA A 34 -18.36 -2.76 -16.82
CA ALA A 34 -19.76 -2.45 -16.61
C ALA A 34 -19.98 -1.60 -15.34
N LYS A 35 -19.30 -1.96 -14.24
CA LYS A 35 -19.33 -1.19 -12.97
C LYS A 35 -18.72 0.21 -13.10
N ASN A 36 -17.78 0.40 -14.02
CA ASN A 36 -17.03 1.64 -14.20
C ASN A 36 -17.33 2.33 -15.53
N ILE A 37 -18.47 2.02 -16.17
CA ILE A 37 -18.75 2.56 -17.51
C ILE A 37 -18.76 4.09 -17.50
N GLY A 38 -19.28 4.71 -16.43
CA GLY A 38 -19.25 6.16 -16.18
C GLY A 38 -17.85 6.77 -16.13
N LEU A 39 -16.83 6.00 -15.74
CA LEU A 39 -15.44 6.46 -15.78
C LEU A 39 -14.96 6.59 -17.22
N PHE A 40 -15.37 5.66 -18.09
CA PHE A 40 -14.97 5.63 -19.49
C PHE A 40 -15.82 6.52 -20.39
N SER A 41 -17.10 6.74 -20.05
CA SER A 41 -18.01 7.61 -20.80
C SER A 41 -17.92 9.06 -20.34
N ASP A 42 -18.04 9.30 -19.04
CA ASP A 42 -18.30 10.62 -18.47
C ASP A 42 -17.10 11.16 -17.66
N GLY A 43 -15.99 10.41 -17.62
CA GLY A 43 -14.79 10.76 -16.85
C GLY A 43 -14.98 10.68 -15.33
N PHE A 44 -16.06 10.06 -14.85
CA PHE A 44 -16.42 10.01 -13.44
C PHE A 44 -16.37 8.58 -12.88
N ALA A 45 -15.49 8.33 -11.91
CA ALA A 45 -15.48 7.08 -11.17
C ALA A 45 -16.55 7.11 -10.08
N ALA A 46 -17.64 6.36 -10.28
CA ALA A 46 -18.69 6.22 -9.27
C ALA A 46 -18.20 5.56 -7.97
N GLU A 47 -17.15 4.72 -8.07
CA GLU A 47 -16.53 4.04 -6.94
C GLU A 47 -14.99 4.14 -7.00
N PRO A 48 -14.31 4.13 -5.84
CA PRO A 48 -12.85 4.20 -5.75
C PRO A 48 -12.19 2.85 -6.11
N HIS A 49 -12.32 2.46 -7.37
CA HIS A 49 -11.73 1.26 -7.95
C HIS A 49 -10.48 1.60 -8.76
N LEU A 50 -9.43 0.81 -8.57
CA LEU A 50 -8.19 0.91 -9.34
C LEU A 50 -7.91 -0.44 -10.00
N ILE A 51 -7.86 -0.46 -11.33
CA ILE A 51 -7.47 -1.65 -12.09
C ILE A 51 -5.94 -1.72 -12.09
N VAL A 52 -5.40 -2.82 -11.58
CA VAL A 52 -3.94 -2.97 -11.40
C VAL A 52 -3.34 -3.92 -12.43
N GLY A 53 -4.16 -4.76 -13.06
CA GLY A 53 -3.72 -5.64 -14.13
C GLY A 53 -4.87 -6.38 -14.79
N LEU A 54 -4.63 -6.81 -16.03
CA LEU A 54 -5.52 -7.63 -16.84
C LEU A 54 -4.78 -8.91 -17.23
N PHE A 55 -5.46 -10.05 -17.09
CA PHE A 55 -4.87 -11.37 -17.26
C PHE A 55 -5.79 -12.25 -18.10
N GLU A 56 -5.19 -13.15 -18.88
CA GLU A 56 -5.95 -14.13 -19.65
C GLU A 56 -6.52 -15.22 -18.74
N THR A 57 -5.78 -15.59 -17.69
CA THR A 57 -6.17 -16.65 -16.77
C THR A 57 -6.48 -16.13 -15.37
N GLU A 58 -7.44 -16.79 -14.70
CA GLU A 58 -7.81 -16.46 -13.32
C GLU A 58 -6.65 -16.72 -12.34
N ALA A 59 -5.86 -17.76 -12.60
CA ALA A 59 -4.75 -18.17 -11.75
C ALA A 59 -3.66 -17.10 -11.67
N GLU A 60 -3.33 -16.45 -12.79
CA GLU A 60 -2.35 -15.36 -12.85
C GLU A 60 -2.88 -14.11 -12.14
N ALA A 61 -4.16 -13.77 -12.35
CA ALA A 61 -4.80 -12.67 -11.64
C ALA A 61 -4.75 -12.89 -10.12
N TRP A 62 -5.08 -14.10 -9.65
CA TRP A 62 -4.98 -14.45 -8.23
C TRP A 62 -3.55 -14.47 -7.71
N ALA A 63 -2.56 -14.84 -8.53
CA ALA A 63 -1.15 -14.77 -8.15
C ALA A 63 -0.72 -13.32 -7.85
N LEU A 64 -1.11 -12.36 -8.69
CA LEU A 64 -0.89 -10.93 -8.42
C LEU A 64 -1.69 -10.46 -7.21
N ALA A 65 -2.97 -10.80 -7.11
CA ALA A 65 -3.82 -10.38 -5.99
C ALA A 65 -3.23 -10.82 -4.64
N ARG A 66 -2.80 -12.08 -4.52
CA ARG A 66 -2.11 -12.60 -3.33
C ARG A 66 -0.78 -11.90 -3.07
N ARG A 67 -0.03 -11.54 -4.10
CA ARG A 67 1.21 -10.76 -3.94
C ARG A 67 0.91 -9.38 -3.35
N LEU A 68 -0.09 -8.67 -3.88
CA LEU A 68 -0.52 -7.37 -3.37
C LEU A 68 -1.01 -7.45 -1.92
N GLN A 69 -1.78 -8.48 -1.57
CA GLN A 69 -2.23 -8.74 -0.21
C GLN A 69 -1.05 -8.98 0.74
N ARG A 70 -0.06 -9.79 0.35
CA ARG A 70 1.15 -10.01 1.15
C ARG A 70 1.95 -8.73 1.33
N THR A 71 2.15 -7.95 0.25
CA THR A 71 2.84 -6.65 0.33
C THR A 71 2.13 -5.70 1.28
N ARG A 72 0.78 -5.66 1.26
CA ARG A 72 -0.01 -4.88 2.23
C ARG A 72 0.31 -5.27 3.67
N THR A 73 0.29 -6.56 3.97
CA THR A 73 0.57 -7.09 5.32
C THR A 73 1.98 -6.75 5.76
N THR A 74 2.98 -6.91 4.89
CA THR A 74 4.37 -6.54 5.17
C THR A 74 4.52 -5.04 5.42
N MET A 75 3.90 -4.20 4.59
CA MET A 75 3.91 -2.75 4.76
C MET A 75 3.23 -2.33 6.07
N GLN A 76 2.12 -2.96 6.44
CA GLN A 76 1.46 -2.70 7.72
C GLN A 76 2.39 -3.02 8.89
N ALA A 77 3.10 -4.14 8.86
CA ALA A 77 4.08 -4.50 9.89
C ALA A 77 5.25 -3.50 9.98
N LEU A 78 5.80 -3.08 8.84
CA LEU A 78 6.87 -2.07 8.79
C LEU A 78 6.42 -0.72 9.35
N LEU A 79 5.20 -0.29 9.01
CA LEU A 79 4.66 0.99 9.49
C LEU A 79 4.18 0.94 10.96
N GLN A 80 4.03 -0.25 11.55
CA GLN A 80 3.68 -0.43 12.96
C GLN A 80 4.91 -0.61 13.85
N THR A 81 6.03 -1.07 13.30
CA THR A 81 7.30 -1.17 14.02
C THR A 81 7.71 0.24 14.49
N PRO A 82 7.67 0.53 15.80
CA PRO A 82 8.18 1.80 16.30
C PRO A 82 9.65 1.86 15.93
N ALA A 83 10.16 3.04 15.54
CA ALA A 83 11.58 3.28 15.29
C ALA A 83 12.40 3.14 16.59
N ARG A 84 12.49 1.93 17.16
CA ARG A 84 13.26 1.63 18.36
C ARG A 84 14.76 1.48 18.06
N ALA A 85 15.17 1.64 16.80
CA ALA A 85 16.57 1.56 16.38
C ALA A 85 17.31 2.91 16.40
N ALA A 86 16.68 4.02 16.82
CA ALA A 86 17.36 5.31 17.02
C ALA A 86 17.75 5.58 18.49
N ALA A 87 17.38 4.69 19.43
CA ALA A 87 17.66 4.84 20.86
C ALA A 87 18.71 3.83 21.36
N SER A 88 19.76 3.61 20.59
CA SER A 88 20.95 2.84 21.02
C SER A 88 22.21 3.42 20.38
N THR A 89 22.42 4.72 20.55
CA THR A 89 23.78 5.24 20.71
C THR A 89 23.85 5.91 22.07
N SER A 90 24.08 5.08 23.08
CA SER A 90 24.82 5.49 24.28
C SER A 90 26.20 5.99 23.83
N PHE A 91 26.27 7.24 23.39
CA PHE A 91 27.53 7.97 23.40
C PHE A 91 27.77 8.40 24.84
N THR A 92 28.51 7.56 25.56
CA THR A 92 29.23 7.95 26.76
C THR A 92 30.10 9.15 26.40
N THR A 93 29.63 10.35 26.73
CA THR A 93 30.46 11.54 26.72
C THR A 93 31.08 11.61 28.13
N PRO A 94 32.41 11.55 28.31
CA PRO A 94 32.99 11.90 29.59
C PRO A 94 32.78 13.41 29.77
N SER A 95 31.72 13.80 30.46
CA SER A 95 31.51 15.19 30.87
C SER A 95 32.53 15.50 31.95
N ILE A 96 33.63 16.12 31.55
CA ILE A 96 34.59 16.79 32.44
C ILE A 96 33.79 17.83 33.23
N SER A 97 33.75 17.68 34.56
CA SER A 97 33.17 18.67 35.47
C SER A 97 33.83 20.03 35.24
N PRO A 98 33.08 21.15 35.21
CA PRO A 98 33.70 22.46 35.21
C PRO A 98 34.42 22.69 36.55
N PRO A 99 35.58 23.36 36.58
CA PRO A 99 36.23 23.72 37.84
C PRO A 99 35.32 24.68 38.60
N ALA A 100 35.11 24.42 39.89
CA ALA A 100 34.46 25.36 40.79
C ALA A 100 35.30 26.64 40.82
N LEU A 101 34.72 27.75 40.35
CA LEU A 101 35.25 29.08 40.61
C LEU A 101 35.00 29.37 42.09
N ASP A 102 36.05 29.18 42.87
CA ASP A 102 36.20 29.72 44.21
C ASP A 102 36.10 31.25 44.12
N ALA A 103 34.96 31.80 44.53
CA ALA A 103 34.81 33.23 44.77
C ALA A 103 35.02 33.44 46.28
N SER A 104 36.28 33.51 46.67
CA SER A 104 36.71 34.07 47.95
C SER A 104 36.80 35.60 47.83
N GLU A 105 36.21 36.26 48.83
CA GLU A 105 36.20 37.70 49.19
C GLU A 105 35.25 38.65 48.44
#